data_AF-A0A8S2RMU8-F1
#
_entry.id   AF-A0A8S2RMU8-F1
#
_cell.length_a   1.000
_cell.length_b   1.000
_cell.length_c   1.000
_cell.angle_alpha   90.00
_cell.angle_beta   90.00
_cell.angle_gamma   90.00
#
_symmetry.space_group_name_H-M   'P 1'
#
loop_
_entity.id
_entity.type
_entity.pdbx_description
1 polymer ?
#
loop_
_entity_poly.entity_id
_entity_poly.type
_entity_poly.pdbx_seq_one_letter_code
_entity_poly.pdbx_strand_id
1 'polypeptide(L)'
;RMWLKQGFVDYMAPQLYWQIDPPARSYLALLNWWIQQSAKGRHVYPCTAVYRLPPTGFNWPVTEIVRQINITRSMREHLALGNVFYSVKQIMQNIKGIQNELTELYKQKSTSPKMDWL
;
A
#
# COMPACT_ATOMS: atom_id res chain seq x y z
N ARG A 1 -15.99 -8.00 -0.42
CA ARG A 1 -16.64 -7.55 0.85
C ARG A 1 -16.92 -8.71 1.81
N MET A 2 -17.46 -9.85 1.35
CA MET A 2 -17.86 -10.97 2.23
C MET A 2 -16.70 -11.48 3.10
N TRP A 3 -15.51 -11.72 2.54
CA TRP A 3 -14.40 -12.32 3.28
C TRP A 3 -13.92 -11.46 4.45
N LEU A 4 -13.74 -10.15 4.25
CA LEU A 4 -13.40 -9.20 5.33
C LEU A 4 -14.48 -9.12 6.40
N LYS A 5 -15.75 -9.02 5.97
CA LYS A 5 -16.88 -8.94 6.89
C LYS A 5 -17.06 -10.20 7.72
N GLN A 6 -16.87 -11.37 7.11
CA GLN A 6 -17.02 -12.65 7.78
C GLN A 6 -15.73 -13.06 8.51
N GLY A 7 -14.61 -12.41 8.23
CA GLY A 7 -13.32 -12.70 8.86
C GLY A 7 -12.73 -14.03 8.39
N PHE A 8 -12.98 -14.42 7.15
CA PHE A 8 -12.42 -15.63 6.53
C PHE A 8 -10.95 -15.49 6.15
N VAL A 9 -10.43 -14.27 6.19
CA VAL A 9 -9.03 -13.95 5.87
C VAL A 9 -8.44 -13.15 7.02
N ASP A 10 -7.15 -13.35 7.26
CA ASP A 10 -6.39 -12.57 8.25
C ASP A 10 -6.14 -11.13 7.77
N TYR A 11 -5.97 -10.95 6.47
CA TYR A 11 -5.75 -9.63 5.88
C TYR A 11 -6.28 -9.53 4.45
N MET A 12 -6.32 -8.31 3.93
CA MET A 12 -6.53 -8.04 2.50
C MET A 12 -5.41 -7.19 1.92
N ALA A 13 -5.07 -7.47 0.66
CA ALA A 13 -4.10 -6.70 -0.10
C ALA A 13 -4.72 -6.15 -1.40
N PRO A 14 -5.49 -5.05 -1.33
CA PRO A 14 -6.18 -4.50 -2.49
C PRO A 14 -5.20 -3.84 -3.48
N GLN A 15 -5.42 -4.03 -4.77
CA GLN A 15 -4.60 -3.43 -5.83
C GLN A 15 -4.94 -1.96 -6.06
N LEU A 16 -4.28 -1.05 -5.34
CA LEU A 16 -4.51 0.39 -5.40
C LEU A 16 -3.59 1.06 -6.42
N TYR A 17 -3.72 0.67 -7.69
CA TYR A 17 -2.85 1.13 -8.77
C TYR A 17 -3.30 2.47 -9.37
N TRP A 18 -3.57 3.45 -8.52
CA TRP A 18 -3.99 4.80 -8.91
C TRP A 18 -3.15 5.86 -8.20
N GLN A 19 -3.03 7.05 -8.79
CA GLN A 19 -2.34 8.17 -8.14
C GLN A 19 -3.19 8.76 -7.01
N ILE A 20 -2.57 9.56 -6.16
CA ILE A 20 -3.24 10.24 -5.04
C ILE A 20 -4.12 11.41 -5.52
N ASP A 21 -3.66 12.21 -6.47
CA ASP A 21 -4.29 13.51 -6.75
C ASP A 21 -5.58 13.47 -7.60
N PRO A 22 -5.82 12.52 -8.53
CA PRO A 22 -7.08 12.45 -9.26
C PRO A 22 -8.26 12.02 -8.35
N PRO A 23 -9.31 12.85 -8.15
CA PRO A 23 -10.28 12.68 -7.06
C PRO A 23 -11.19 11.45 -7.20
N ALA A 24 -11.57 11.06 -8.42
CA ALA A 24 -12.55 10.00 -8.64
C ALA A 24 -12.01 8.57 -8.36
N ARG A 25 -10.69 8.39 -8.36
CA ARG A 25 -10.04 7.08 -8.17
C ARG A 25 -8.74 7.24 -7.38
N SER A 26 -8.71 8.14 -6.40
CA SER A 26 -7.47 8.37 -5.65
C SER A 26 -7.09 7.16 -4.81
N TYR A 27 -5.79 6.93 -4.67
CA TYR A 27 -5.23 5.95 -3.73
C TYR A 27 -5.86 6.08 -2.34
N LEU A 28 -5.96 7.31 -1.84
CA LEU A 28 -6.52 7.64 -0.52
C LEU A 28 -8.00 7.25 -0.41
N ALA A 29 -8.83 7.60 -1.39
CA ALA A 29 -10.25 7.27 -1.36
C ALA A 29 -10.47 5.75 -1.34
N LEU A 30 -9.71 5.01 -2.16
CA LEU A 30 -9.80 3.56 -2.21
C LEU A 30 -9.29 2.90 -0.92
N LEU A 31 -8.18 3.38 -0.35
CA LEU A 31 -7.66 2.86 0.92
C LEU A 31 -8.69 3.05 2.04
N ASN A 32 -9.25 4.26 2.17
CA ASN A 32 -10.31 4.57 3.15
C ASN A 32 -11.50 3.64 2.96
N TRP A 33 -11.93 3.41 1.73
CA TRP A 33 -13.04 2.51 1.45
C TRP A 33 -12.75 1.07 1.90
N TRP A 34 -11.55 0.55 1.64
CA TRP A 34 -11.15 -0.80 2.05
C TRP A 34 -11.05 -0.98 3.55
N ILE A 35 -10.49 0.01 4.25
CA ILE A 35 -10.45 0.08 5.71
C ILE A 35 -11.88 -0.03 6.28
N GLN A 36 -12.82 0.76 5.75
CA GLN A 36 -14.22 0.71 6.17
C GLN A 36 -14.92 -0.64 5.90
N GLN A 37 -14.40 -1.45 4.97
CA GLN A 37 -14.95 -2.79 4.73
C GLN A 37 -14.48 -3.82 5.77
N SER A 38 -13.46 -3.51 6.57
CA SER A 38 -12.86 -4.40 7.56
C SER A 38 -13.63 -4.40 8.88
N ALA A 39 -14.89 -4.86 8.86
CA ALA A 39 -15.78 -4.83 10.02
C ALA A 39 -15.31 -5.68 11.22
N LYS A 40 -14.42 -6.66 10.99
CA LYS A 40 -13.83 -7.52 12.03
C LYS A 40 -12.37 -7.18 12.36
N GLY A 41 -11.93 -5.96 12.03
CA GLY A 41 -10.58 -5.52 12.35
C GLY A 41 -9.48 -6.31 11.64
N ARG A 42 -9.71 -6.76 10.40
CA ARG A 42 -8.68 -7.42 9.59
C ARG A 42 -7.72 -6.39 9.01
N HIS A 43 -6.45 -6.77 8.88
CA HIS A 43 -5.43 -5.85 8.38
C HIS A 43 -5.62 -5.56 6.89
N VAL A 44 -5.22 -4.37 6.47
CA VAL A 44 -5.19 -3.95 5.07
C VAL A 44 -3.75 -3.61 4.68
N TYR A 45 -3.27 -4.20 3.59
CA TYR A 45 -1.94 -3.94 3.03
C TYR A 45 -2.07 -3.54 1.56
N PRO A 46 -2.30 -2.25 1.25
CA PRO A 46 -2.51 -1.82 -0.13
C PRO A 46 -1.33 -2.16 -1.05
N CYS A 47 -1.63 -2.70 -2.23
CA CYS A 47 -0.64 -2.93 -3.27
C CYS A 47 -0.42 -1.66 -4.09
N THR A 48 0.84 -1.26 -4.21
CA THR A 48 1.32 -0.06 -4.89
C THR A 48 1.96 -0.41 -6.24
N ALA A 49 1.66 0.37 -7.27
CA ALA A 49 2.03 0.09 -8.67
C ALA A 49 3.45 0.58 -9.04
N VAL A 50 4.50 0.02 -8.43
CA VAL A 50 5.90 0.38 -8.75
C VAL A 50 6.23 0.16 -10.23
N TYR A 51 5.55 -0.78 -10.91
CA TYR A 51 5.70 -0.99 -12.35
C TYR A 51 5.33 0.23 -13.22
N ARG A 52 4.67 1.26 -12.66
CA ARG A 52 4.31 2.50 -13.35
C ARG A 52 5.38 3.59 -13.28
N LEU A 53 6.49 3.35 -12.57
CA LEU A 53 7.62 4.28 -12.51
C LEU A 53 8.36 4.51 -13.83
N PRO A 54 8.62 3.49 -14.69
CA PRO A 54 9.43 3.67 -15.89
C PRO A 54 8.89 4.76 -16.84
N PRO A 55 9.78 5.46 -17.57
CA PRO A 55 9.40 6.52 -18.49
C PRO A 55 8.57 6.01 -19.68
N THR A 56 8.75 4.74 -20.06
CA THR A 56 7.92 4.06 -21.03
C THR A 56 6.58 3.68 -20.38
N GLY A 57 5.58 4.56 -20.47
CA GLY A 57 4.23 4.32 -19.94
C GLY A 57 3.71 5.46 -19.07
N PHE A 58 3.14 5.12 -17.91
CA PHE A 58 2.53 6.09 -16.98
C PHE A 58 3.53 7.06 -16.36
N ASN A 59 4.83 6.71 -16.34
CA ASN A 59 5.92 7.59 -15.93
C ASN A 59 5.73 8.25 -14.56
N TRP A 60 5.19 7.52 -13.57
CA TRP A 60 4.95 8.07 -12.24
C TRP A 60 6.25 8.57 -11.60
N PRO A 61 6.23 9.73 -10.92
CA PRO A 61 7.38 10.16 -10.15
C PRO A 61 7.59 9.22 -8.95
N VAL A 62 8.83 9.01 -8.53
CA VAL A 62 9.12 8.15 -7.36
C VAL A 62 8.45 8.70 -6.08
N THR A 63 8.30 10.02 -6.02
CA THR A 63 7.58 10.73 -4.95
C THR A 63 6.12 10.30 -4.81
N GLU A 64 5.47 9.79 -5.86
CA GLU A 64 4.12 9.22 -5.76
C GLU A 64 4.13 7.99 -4.85
N ILE A 65 5.10 7.10 -5.00
CA ILE A 65 5.23 5.89 -4.19
C ILE A 65 5.53 6.26 -2.73
N VAL A 66 6.41 7.23 -2.52
CA VAL A 66 6.73 7.77 -1.18
C VAL A 66 5.48 8.34 -0.51
N ARG A 67 4.70 9.17 -1.22
CA ARG A 67 3.45 9.74 -0.70
C ARG A 67 2.42 8.65 -0.37
N GLN A 68 2.28 7.61 -1.21
CA GLN A 68 1.37 6.49 -0.95
C GLN A 68 1.78 5.72 0.32
N ILE A 69 3.07 5.46 0.50
CA ILE A 69 3.59 4.81 1.72
C ILE A 69 3.26 5.66 2.96
N ASN A 70 3.46 6.98 2.89
CA ASN A 70 3.17 7.89 3.99
C ASN A 70 1.67 7.96 4.32
N ILE A 71 0.80 7.94 3.30
CA ILE A 71 -0.65 7.85 3.50
C ILE A 71 -1.01 6.55 4.23
N THR A 72 -0.50 5.40 3.79
CA THR A 72 -0.75 4.13 4.48
C THR A 72 -0.29 4.16 5.93
N ARG A 73 0.89 4.73 6.21
CA ARG A 73 1.41 4.88 7.57
C ARG A 73 0.52 5.76 8.45
N SER A 74 -0.05 6.83 7.89
CA SER A 74 -0.99 7.68 8.63
C SER A 74 -2.29 6.96 9.01
N MET A 75 -2.61 5.86 8.33
CA MET A 75 -3.82 5.04 8.56
C MET A 75 -3.56 3.83 9.47
N ARG A 76 -2.43 3.79 10.18
CA ARG A 76 -2.05 2.67 11.07
C ARG A 76 -3.10 2.37 12.13
N GLU A 77 -3.69 3.40 12.74
CA GLU A 77 -4.74 3.25 13.75
C GLU A 77 -6.02 2.59 13.19
N HIS A 78 -6.15 2.58 11.87
CA HIS A 78 -7.22 1.91 11.15
C HIS A 78 -6.78 0.60 10.48
N LEU A 79 -5.70 -0.01 10.99
CA LEU A 79 -5.20 -1.33 10.60
C LEU A 79 -4.67 -1.42 9.16
N ALA A 80 -4.27 -0.28 8.59
CA ALA A 80 -3.43 -0.24 7.39
C ALA A 80 -1.95 -0.34 7.80
N LEU A 81 -1.43 -1.57 7.90
CA LEU A 81 -0.19 -1.85 8.64
C LEU A 81 1.05 -2.05 7.77
N GLY A 82 0.96 -1.82 6.46
CA GLY A 82 2.09 -1.97 5.54
C GLY A 82 1.69 -1.84 4.08
N ASN A 83 2.64 -2.03 3.17
CA ASN A 83 2.42 -1.91 1.72
C ASN A 83 2.94 -3.16 1.00
N VAL A 84 2.30 -3.52 -0.10
CA VAL A 84 2.79 -4.53 -1.06
C VAL A 84 3.23 -3.81 -2.31
N PHE A 85 4.34 -4.20 -2.94
CA PHE A 85 4.85 -3.53 -4.13
C PHE A 85 4.76 -4.44 -5.36
N TYR A 86 3.99 -4.00 -6.38
CA TYR A 86 3.92 -4.69 -7.65
C TYR A 86 4.70 -3.94 -8.74
N SER A 87 5.76 -4.48 -9.35
CA SER A 87 6.44 -5.73 -8.97
C SER A 87 7.87 -5.48 -8.50
N VAL A 88 8.47 -6.52 -7.96
CA VAL A 88 9.86 -6.52 -7.49
C VAL A 88 10.85 -6.14 -8.60
N LYS A 89 10.50 -6.37 -9.89
CA LYS A 89 11.38 -6.07 -11.04
C LYS A 89 11.83 -4.60 -11.05
N GLN A 90 10.90 -3.66 -10.90
CA GLN A 90 11.25 -2.23 -10.92
C GLN A 90 12.05 -1.81 -9.69
N ILE A 91 11.86 -2.47 -8.55
CA ILE A 91 12.68 -2.26 -7.36
C ILE A 91 14.10 -2.76 -7.63
N MET A 92 14.27 -3.97 -8.14
CA MET A 92 15.59 -4.55 -8.43
C MET A 92 16.37 -3.77 -9.49
N GLN A 93 15.66 -3.20 -10.47
CA GLN A 93 16.26 -2.33 -11.49
C GLN A 93 16.52 -0.90 -10.99
N ASN A 94 16.20 -0.61 -9.72
CA ASN A 94 16.32 0.71 -9.10
C ASN A 94 15.73 1.85 -9.96
N ILE A 95 14.58 1.60 -10.58
CA ILE A 95 13.95 2.58 -11.48
C ILE A 95 13.67 3.87 -10.70
N LYS A 96 14.16 5.00 -11.22
CA LYS A 96 14.05 6.33 -10.60
C LYS A 96 14.57 6.40 -9.16
N GLY A 97 15.52 5.56 -8.78
CA GLY A 97 16.12 5.58 -7.45
C GLY A 97 15.23 5.02 -6.33
N ILE A 98 14.20 4.22 -6.66
CA ILE A 98 13.24 3.69 -5.69
C ILE A 98 13.91 2.93 -4.52
N GLN A 99 15.07 2.30 -4.72
CA GLN A 99 15.78 1.62 -3.62
C GLN A 99 16.28 2.60 -2.55
N ASN A 100 16.68 3.81 -2.94
CA ASN A 100 17.14 4.84 -2.00
C ASN A 100 15.97 5.28 -1.12
N GLU A 101 14.82 5.55 -1.75
CA GLU A 101 13.59 5.92 -1.04
C GLU A 101 13.12 4.82 -0.09
N LEU A 102 13.11 3.55 -0.54
CA LEU A 102 12.70 2.43 0.30
C LEU A 102 13.68 2.19 1.45
N THR A 103 14.99 2.31 1.22
CA THR A 103 16.01 2.21 2.28
C THR A 103 15.79 3.28 3.34
N GLU A 104 15.51 4.52 2.94
CA GLU A 104 15.23 5.61 3.86
C GLU A 104 13.90 5.43 4.62
N LEU A 105 12.86 4.96 3.93
CA LEU A 105 11.55 4.74 4.55
C LEU A 105 11.56 3.53 5.49
N TYR A 106 12.30 2.46 5.20
CA TYR A 106 12.25 1.17 5.90
C TYR A 106 13.54 0.83 6.66
N LYS A 107 14.18 1.82 7.31
CA LYS A 107 15.44 1.64 8.07
C LYS A 107 15.34 0.67 9.24
N GLN A 108 14.17 0.60 9.87
CA GLN A 108 13.97 -0.19 11.08
C GLN A 108 13.34 -1.53 10.73
N LYS A 109 13.81 -2.59 11.40
CA LYS A 109 13.15 -3.89 11.34
C LYS A 109 11.72 -3.76 11.90
N SER A 110 10.74 -4.26 11.16
CA SER A 110 9.36 -4.35 11.64
C SER A 110 9.15 -5.66 12.39
N THR A 111 8.38 -5.61 13.47
CA THR A 111 7.80 -6.82 14.07
C THR A 111 6.52 -7.22 13.35
N SER A 112 6.09 -8.46 13.53
CA SER A 112 4.76 -8.88 13.09
C SER A 112 3.69 -8.09 13.85
N PRO A 113 2.69 -7.51 13.16
CA PRO A 113 1.60 -6.84 13.84
C PRO A 113 0.75 -7.84 14.63
N LYS A 114 0.22 -7.40 15.77
CA LYS A 114 -0.73 -8.19 16.57
C LYS A 114 -1.98 -8.48 15.74
N MET A 115 -2.44 -9.73 15.77
CA MET A 115 -3.67 -10.17 15.12
C MET A 115 -4.64 -10.61 16.22
N ASP A 116 -5.51 -9.71 16.67
CA ASP A 116 -6.37 -9.91 17.85
C ASP A 116 -7.37 -11.09 17.74
N TRP A 117 -7.48 -11.70 16.56
CA TRP A 117 -8.38 -12.81 16.25
C TRP A 117 -7.69 -14.19 16.23
N LEU A 118 -6.38 -14.26 16.48
CA LEU A 118 -5.60 -15.49 16.63
C LEU A 118 -5.30 -15.72 18.11
#